data_AF-A0A7K3R5A3-F1
#
_entry.id   AF-A0A7K3R5A3-F1
#
_cell.length_a   1.000
_cell.length_b   1.000
_cell.length_c   1.000
_cell.angle_alpha   90.00
_cell.angle_beta   90.00
_cell.angle_gamma   90.00
#
_symmetry.space_group_name_H-M   'P 1'
#
loop_
_entity.id
_entity.type
_entity.pdbx_description
1 polymer ?
#
loop_
_entity_poly.entity_id
_entity_poly.type
_entity_poly.pdbx_seq_one_letter_code
_entity_poly.pdbx_strand_id
1 'polypeptide(L)'
;MRRRTLIRSAAAAVLAPAGLAAATGAAASPRPKSAQADDLVGVDVSNYQVGFDYARAASEGLAFVVAKAGGCQLSEGPYTSDSYAGHIDGARAAGLRVGHYFLTGDFLSPRDAADYFVDNLHDYRGGDVLALDVEVLDDSTRLWNDADVSTWFNRVRERVGAYVPWFYISTGALRSADWSRTIASGARLWAASWGANDGNYPGPPDLGGRYPDWAAHQYSSKGSVAGTSPIDLDLARPWAFDVSGPTDPPPGGLPKTSTEQDGVPGPIMWKRTQNWLRIQSGYTGPIDGIPGPNTYAALQRNMAGNWGYTGPIDGEPGPMTWSAVQRLAARHGYTGPIDGVMGPNSWRGFSRFINADAWD
;
A
#
# COMPACT_ATOMS: atom_id res chain seq x y z
N MET A 1 -75.41 16.15 37.71
CA MET A 1 -75.31 16.17 36.23
C MET A 1 -74.02 16.87 35.81
N ARG A 2 -73.39 16.45 34.69
CA ARG A 2 -72.37 17.18 33.86
C ARG A 2 -70.89 17.28 34.37
N ARG A 3 -69.99 17.82 33.50
CA ARG A 3 -68.58 17.40 33.21
C ARG A 3 -67.56 18.59 33.07
N ARG A 4 -66.24 18.31 33.34
CA ARG A 4 -64.95 18.76 32.67
C ARG A 4 -64.66 20.28 32.40
N THR A 5 -63.44 20.87 32.23
CA THR A 5 -62.02 20.43 31.96
C THR A 5 -60.92 21.54 32.21
N LEU A 6 -59.61 21.16 32.26
CA LEU A 6 -58.33 21.84 31.84
C LEU A 6 -57.76 23.16 32.48
N ILE A 7 -56.44 23.19 32.87
CA ILE A 7 -55.45 24.34 32.88
C ILE A 7 -53.97 23.83 32.97
N ARG A 8 -52.96 24.45 32.27
CA ARG A 8 -51.66 24.97 32.80
C ARG A 8 -50.62 25.46 31.75
N SER A 9 -49.75 26.38 32.16
CA SER A 9 -48.88 27.26 31.33
C SER A 9 -47.44 27.41 31.89
N ALA A 10 -46.53 28.06 31.14
CA ALA A 10 -45.07 28.11 31.36
C ALA A 10 -44.50 29.44 31.91
N ALA A 11 -43.19 29.47 32.22
CA ALA A 11 -42.37 30.67 32.49
C ALA A 11 -40.85 30.42 32.22
N ALA A 12 -40.04 31.48 32.08
CA ALA A 12 -38.59 31.43 31.76
C ALA A 12 -37.76 32.47 32.56
N ALA A 13 -36.43 32.34 32.61
CA ALA A 13 -35.50 33.28 33.26
C ALA A 13 -34.05 33.21 32.68
N VAL A 14 -33.21 34.24 32.91
CA VAL A 14 -31.96 34.53 32.18
C VAL A 14 -30.87 35.22 33.06
N LEU A 15 -29.59 34.77 32.94
CA LEU A 15 -28.26 35.39 33.29
C LEU A 15 -28.01 36.00 34.71
N ALA A 16 -26.81 36.10 35.31
CA ALA A 16 -25.42 35.55 35.15
C ALA A 16 -24.67 35.75 36.53
N PRO A 17 -23.33 35.94 36.74
CA PRO A 17 -22.14 36.04 35.86
C PRO A 17 -21.16 34.84 35.98
N ALA A 18 -19.89 35.01 36.43
CA ALA A 18 -18.80 34.04 36.24
C ALA A 18 -17.81 33.88 37.43
N GLY A 19 -17.10 32.73 37.45
CA GLY A 19 -15.96 32.40 38.30
C GLY A 19 -15.08 31.32 37.63
N LEU A 20 -13.76 31.30 37.91
CA LEU A 20 -12.75 30.61 37.08
C LEU A 20 -12.35 29.21 37.59
N ALA A 21 -12.21 28.27 36.65
CA ALA A 21 -11.32 27.10 36.58
C ALA A 21 -10.98 26.25 37.84
N ALA A 22 -11.35 24.95 37.77
CA ALA A 22 -10.48 23.83 38.14
C ALA A 22 -10.90 22.57 37.37
N ALA A 23 -10.12 22.14 36.37
CA ALA A 23 -10.35 20.89 35.65
C ALA A 23 -9.53 19.76 36.30
N THR A 24 -10.20 18.85 37.00
CA THR A 24 -9.59 17.60 37.49
C THR A 24 -9.72 16.50 36.45
N GLY A 25 -8.67 15.69 36.31
CA GLY A 25 -8.54 14.74 35.19
C GLY A 25 -9.56 13.62 35.20
N ALA A 26 -10.17 13.36 34.04
CA ALA A 26 -10.92 12.14 33.80
C ALA A 26 -9.93 10.97 33.64
N ALA A 27 -9.85 10.10 34.66
CA ALA A 27 -9.11 8.85 34.56
C ALA A 27 -9.75 7.95 33.48
N ALA A 28 -8.93 7.41 32.57
CA ALA A 28 -9.41 6.52 31.53
C ALA A 28 -9.95 5.21 32.12
N SER A 29 -11.15 4.81 31.72
CA SER A 29 -11.74 3.52 32.10
C SER A 29 -10.90 2.34 31.59
N PRO A 30 -10.76 1.24 32.35
CA PRO A 30 -10.02 0.07 31.87
C PRO A 30 -10.72 -0.54 30.65
N ARG A 31 -10.00 -0.62 29.52
CA ARG A 31 -10.48 -1.30 28.31
C ARG A 31 -10.59 -2.81 28.62
N PRO A 32 -11.69 -3.50 28.26
CA PRO A 32 -11.81 -4.94 28.50
C PRO A 32 -10.73 -5.70 27.72
N LYS A 33 -10.17 -6.76 28.32
CA LYS A 33 -9.28 -7.70 27.62
C LYS A 33 -10.07 -8.44 26.55
N SER A 34 -10.01 -7.99 25.31
CA SER A 34 -10.35 -8.81 24.15
C SER A 34 -9.39 -10.00 24.09
N ALA A 35 -9.87 -11.15 23.62
CA ALA A 35 -8.96 -12.21 23.15
C ALA A 35 -8.00 -11.59 22.13
N GLN A 36 -6.73 -12.02 22.13
CA GLN A 36 -5.78 -11.59 21.11
C GLN A 36 -6.34 -12.04 19.75
N ALA A 37 -6.64 -11.08 18.88
CA ALA A 37 -6.64 -11.36 17.45
C ALA A 37 -5.19 -11.62 17.07
N ASP A 38 -4.95 -12.64 16.25
CA ASP A 38 -3.61 -13.05 15.86
C ASP A 38 -2.85 -11.88 15.19
N ASP A 39 -1.53 -11.83 15.41
CA ASP A 39 -0.69 -10.81 14.78
C ASP A 39 -0.75 -10.94 13.25
N LEU A 40 -0.78 -9.80 12.56
CA LEU A 40 -0.81 -9.72 11.11
C LEU A 40 0.57 -10.10 10.56
N VAL A 41 0.62 -11.01 9.58
CA VAL A 41 1.85 -11.34 8.86
C VAL A 41 2.07 -10.35 7.72
N GLY A 42 3.28 -9.84 7.58
CA GLY A 42 3.67 -8.89 6.54
C GLY A 42 5.07 -9.11 6.01
N VAL A 43 5.43 -8.28 5.04
CA VAL A 43 6.77 -8.14 4.47
C VAL A 43 7.02 -6.67 4.14
N ASP A 44 8.27 -6.25 4.09
CA ASP A 44 8.66 -5.03 3.42
C ASP A 44 9.38 -5.31 2.08
N VAL A 45 9.28 -4.36 1.15
CA VAL A 45 9.71 -4.52 -0.24
C VAL A 45 10.36 -3.26 -0.79
N SER A 46 11.31 -3.46 -1.71
CA SER A 46 12.07 -2.42 -2.38
C SER A 46 12.42 -2.84 -3.82
N ASN A 47 13.29 -2.09 -4.51
CA ASN A 47 13.82 -2.44 -5.82
C ASN A 47 14.41 -3.87 -5.93
N TYR A 48 14.72 -4.55 -4.82
CA TYR A 48 15.15 -5.95 -4.81
C TYR A 48 14.02 -6.98 -5.01
N GLN A 49 12.75 -6.61 -4.80
CA GLN A 49 11.59 -7.51 -4.87
C GLN A 49 10.68 -7.24 -6.09
N VAL A 50 11.23 -6.64 -7.16
CA VAL A 50 10.49 -6.39 -8.42
C VAL A 50 9.87 -7.69 -8.94
N GLY A 51 8.56 -7.67 -9.20
CA GLY A 51 7.80 -8.83 -9.68
C GLY A 51 7.24 -9.75 -8.58
N PHE A 52 7.29 -9.35 -7.30
CA PHE A 52 6.65 -10.08 -6.20
C PHE A 52 5.16 -10.39 -6.48
N ASP A 53 4.75 -11.65 -6.29
CA ASP A 53 3.37 -12.09 -6.55
C ASP A 53 2.46 -11.83 -5.34
N TYR A 54 1.95 -10.61 -5.26
CA TYR A 54 1.07 -10.14 -4.18
C TYR A 54 -0.19 -10.97 -3.99
N ALA A 55 -0.80 -11.45 -5.07
CA ALA A 55 -2.01 -12.24 -4.99
C ALA A 55 -1.73 -13.65 -4.45
N ARG A 56 -0.62 -14.26 -4.87
CA ARG A 56 -0.13 -15.50 -4.26
C ARG A 56 0.20 -15.28 -2.79
N ALA A 57 0.91 -14.21 -2.44
CA ALA A 57 1.25 -13.88 -1.05
C ALA A 57 0.00 -13.71 -0.17
N ALA A 58 -1.02 -12.99 -0.65
CA ALA A 58 -2.30 -12.87 0.03
C ALA A 58 -3.00 -14.24 0.21
N SER A 59 -2.94 -15.12 -0.80
CA SER A 59 -3.49 -16.48 -0.70
C SER A 59 -2.71 -17.40 0.25
N GLU A 60 -1.41 -17.11 0.46
CA GLU A 60 -0.53 -17.78 1.44
C GLU A 60 -0.65 -17.17 2.86
N GLY A 61 -1.50 -16.16 3.04
CA GLY A 61 -1.84 -15.57 4.36
C GLY A 61 -1.18 -14.23 4.67
N LEU A 62 -0.50 -13.60 3.71
CA LEU A 62 0.04 -12.24 3.89
C LEU A 62 -1.11 -11.23 4.12
N ALA A 63 -0.94 -10.31 5.08
CA ALA A 63 -1.95 -9.35 5.49
C ALA A 63 -1.56 -7.87 5.22
N PHE A 64 -0.27 -7.58 5.07
CA PHE A 64 0.23 -6.25 4.73
C PHE A 64 1.57 -6.27 3.98
N VAL A 65 1.88 -5.13 3.35
CA VAL A 65 3.16 -4.84 2.69
C VAL A 65 3.59 -3.42 3.03
N VAL A 66 4.87 -3.20 3.37
CA VAL A 66 5.46 -1.85 3.46
C VAL A 66 6.45 -1.64 2.32
N ALA A 67 6.23 -0.68 1.43
CA ALA A 67 7.08 -0.49 0.24
C ALA A 67 8.00 0.73 0.37
N LYS A 68 9.25 0.60 -0.11
CA LYS A 68 10.22 1.69 -0.15
C LYS A 68 9.77 2.77 -1.13
N ALA A 69 9.37 3.92 -0.62
CA ALA A 69 9.09 5.10 -1.42
C ALA A 69 10.38 5.72 -1.96
N GLY A 70 11.43 5.76 -1.13
CA GLY A 70 12.68 6.45 -1.45
C GLY A 70 13.63 6.56 -0.26
N GLY A 71 14.57 7.51 -0.35
CA GLY A 71 15.48 7.84 0.75
C GLY A 71 16.30 9.10 0.49
N CYS A 72 17.08 9.52 1.47
CA CYS A 72 18.02 10.65 1.39
C CYS A 72 19.44 10.32 1.86
N GLN A 73 19.84 9.05 1.74
CA GLN A 73 21.15 8.53 2.16
C GLN A 73 22.24 8.56 1.08
N LEU A 74 21.92 8.98 -0.15
CA LEU A 74 22.86 9.04 -1.28
C LEU A 74 23.39 10.47 -1.48
N SER A 75 24.68 10.61 -1.76
CA SER A 75 25.33 11.92 -1.92
C SER A 75 24.92 12.67 -3.19
N GLU A 76 24.35 11.97 -4.17
CA GLU A 76 23.70 12.54 -5.36
C GLU A 76 22.37 13.24 -5.04
N GLY A 77 21.77 12.99 -3.86
CA GLY A 77 20.55 13.62 -3.38
C GLY A 77 19.40 12.65 -3.05
N PRO A 78 18.23 13.18 -2.67
CA PRO A 78 17.05 12.36 -2.38
C PRO A 78 16.47 11.75 -3.66
N TYR A 79 15.95 10.53 -3.53
CA TYR A 79 15.40 9.76 -4.66
C TYR A 79 14.07 9.08 -4.30
N THR A 80 13.34 8.68 -5.34
CA THR A 80 12.22 7.74 -5.27
C THR A 80 12.63 6.39 -5.84
N SER A 81 12.08 5.28 -5.33
CA SER A 81 12.41 3.94 -5.82
C SER A 81 11.61 3.61 -7.07
N ASP A 82 12.27 3.25 -8.17
CA ASP A 82 11.61 2.93 -9.47
C ASP A 82 10.48 1.89 -9.34
N SER A 83 10.61 0.92 -8.44
CA SER A 83 9.60 -0.13 -8.22
C SER A 83 8.43 0.27 -7.33
N TYR A 84 8.51 1.42 -6.63
CA TYR A 84 7.58 1.83 -5.57
C TYR A 84 6.12 1.78 -6.00
N ALA A 85 5.77 2.47 -7.10
CA ALA A 85 4.40 2.50 -7.60
C ALA A 85 3.85 1.10 -7.94
N GLY A 86 4.69 0.22 -8.49
CA GLY A 86 4.33 -1.17 -8.80
C GLY A 86 4.08 -2.02 -7.54
N HIS A 87 4.85 -1.79 -6.48
CA HIS A 87 4.63 -2.45 -5.18
C HIS A 87 3.31 -2.02 -4.53
N ILE A 88 3.01 -0.71 -4.54
CA ILE A 88 1.76 -0.17 -4.01
C ILE A 88 0.57 -0.67 -4.83
N ASP A 89 0.59 -0.50 -6.16
CA ASP A 89 -0.48 -0.95 -7.07
C ASP A 89 -0.73 -2.47 -6.91
N GLY A 90 0.34 -3.27 -6.78
CA GLY A 90 0.25 -4.72 -6.57
C GLY A 90 -0.34 -5.12 -5.22
N ALA A 91 0.10 -4.49 -4.12
CA ALA A 91 -0.44 -4.74 -2.78
C ALA A 91 -1.92 -4.37 -2.68
N ARG A 92 -2.32 -3.23 -3.26
CA ARG A 92 -3.73 -2.80 -3.37
C ARG A 92 -4.57 -3.81 -4.17
N ALA A 93 -4.07 -4.24 -5.33
CA ALA A 93 -4.79 -5.19 -6.19
C ALA A 93 -5.03 -6.56 -5.51
N ALA A 94 -4.16 -6.95 -4.60
CA ALA A 94 -4.30 -8.15 -3.77
C ALA A 94 -5.11 -7.95 -2.47
N GLY A 95 -5.57 -6.72 -2.18
CA GLY A 95 -6.32 -6.41 -0.96
C GLY A 95 -5.47 -6.40 0.32
N LEU A 96 -4.15 -6.19 0.20
CA LEU A 96 -3.26 -6.10 1.35
C LEU A 96 -3.34 -4.70 1.97
N ARG A 97 -3.06 -4.59 3.29
CA ARG A 97 -2.80 -3.27 3.90
C ARG A 97 -1.45 -2.75 3.41
N VAL A 98 -1.35 -1.44 3.25
CA VAL A 98 -0.17 -0.80 2.65
C VAL A 98 0.53 0.12 3.65
N GLY A 99 1.85 0.08 3.61
CA GLY A 99 2.71 1.09 4.16
C GLY A 99 3.69 1.63 3.12
N HIS A 100 4.17 2.84 3.36
CA HIS A 100 5.14 3.55 2.54
C HIS A 100 6.31 3.93 3.45
N TYR A 101 7.55 3.55 3.12
CA TYR A 101 8.72 3.87 3.95
C TYR A 101 9.76 4.74 3.24
N PHE A 102 10.42 5.60 4.01
CA PHE A 102 11.49 6.49 3.53
C PHE A 102 12.75 6.30 4.38
N LEU A 103 13.88 6.02 3.74
CA LEU A 103 15.17 5.81 4.43
C LEU A 103 15.86 7.15 4.77
N THR A 104 16.23 7.31 6.04
CA THR A 104 16.97 8.48 6.52
C THR A 104 18.39 8.56 5.96
N GLY A 105 18.92 9.78 5.87
CA GLY A 105 20.30 10.01 5.49
C GLY A 105 20.80 11.42 5.75
N ASP A 106 22.02 11.71 5.28
CA ASP A 106 22.70 12.98 5.54
C ASP A 106 22.31 14.10 4.57
N PHE A 107 21.71 13.75 3.43
CA PHE A 107 21.58 14.66 2.27
C PHE A 107 20.24 15.40 2.19
N LEU A 108 19.40 15.30 3.23
CA LEU A 108 18.28 16.21 3.50
C LEU A 108 18.16 16.50 5.01
N SER A 109 17.63 17.66 5.36
CA SER A 109 17.18 17.91 6.73
C SER A 109 15.92 17.06 7.04
N PRO A 110 15.62 16.77 8.33
CA PRO A 110 14.41 16.01 8.68
C PRO A 110 13.10 16.64 8.22
N ARG A 111 13.05 17.97 8.07
CA ARG A 111 11.87 18.68 7.57
C ARG A 111 11.75 18.55 6.05
N ASP A 112 12.86 18.71 5.33
CA ASP A 112 12.88 18.62 3.87
C ASP A 112 12.68 17.18 3.39
N ALA A 113 13.16 16.18 4.14
CA ALA A 113 12.91 14.76 3.88
C ALA A 113 11.45 14.37 4.10
N ALA A 114 10.79 14.92 5.11
CA ALA A 114 9.35 14.72 5.31
C ALA A 114 8.53 15.38 4.19
N ASP A 115 8.95 16.56 3.72
CA ASP A 115 8.33 17.22 2.59
C ASP A 115 8.54 16.42 1.30
N TYR A 116 9.78 16.04 0.96
CA TYR A 116 10.10 15.23 -0.22
C TYR A 116 9.34 13.90 -0.22
N PHE A 117 9.28 13.20 0.90
CA PHE A 117 8.53 11.95 1.02
C PHE A 117 7.04 12.15 0.72
N VAL A 118 6.39 13.14 1.35
CA VAL A 118 4.96 13.42 1.15
C VAL A 118 4.66 13.88 -0.28
N ASP A 119 5.54 14.70 -0.87
CA ASP A 119 5.41 15.20 -2.25
C ASP A 119 5.56 14.08 -3.30
N ASN A 120 6.11 12.92 -2.93
CA ASN A 120 6.33 11.77 -3.81
C ASN A 120 5.53 10.51 -3.41
N LEU A 121 4.52 10.62 -2.53
CA LEU A 121 3.65 9.49 -2.19
C LEU A 121 2.82 9.02 -3.40
N HIS A 122 2.80 7.71 -3.64
CA HIS A 122 1.97 7.08 -4.68
C HIS A 122 0.77 6.37 -4.04
N ASP A 123 -0.45 6.70 -4.48
CA ASP A 123 -1.72 6.18 -3.95
C ASP A 123 -1.78 6.12 -2.40
N TYR A 124 -1.25 7.15 -1.71
CA TYR A 124 -1.42 7.27 -0.26
C TYR A 124 -2.88 7.53 0.10
N ARG A 125 -3.39 6.79 1.07
CA ARG A 125 -4.76 6.90 1.58
C ARG A 125 -4.77 6.95 3.11
N GLY A 126 -5.78 7.63 3.64
CA GLY A 126 -5.98 7.71 5.09
C GLY A 126 -6.09 6.32 5.72
N GLY A 127 -5.16 6.00 6.62
CA GLY A 127 -5.06 4.70 7.28
C GLY A 127 -3.89 3.82 6.81
N ASP A 128 -3.22 4.19 5.70
CA ASP A 128 -1.91 3.63 5.35
C ASP A 128 -0.86 3.99 6.40
N VAL A 129 0.15 3.12 6.51
CA VAL A 129 1.36 3.39 7.27
C VAL A 129 2.26 4.36 6.50
N LEU A 130 2.73 5.41 7.19
CA LEU A 130 3.86 6.23 6.75
C LEU A 130 5.01 5.96 7.70
N ALA A 131 6.02 5.24 7.21
CA ALA A 131 7.17 4.78 7.97
C ALA A 131 8.41 5.64 7.71
N LEU A 132 9.14 5.95 8.79
CA LEU A 132 10.52 6.44 8.70
C LEU A 132 11.47 5.28 9.04
N ASP A 133 12.35 4.96 8.09
CA ASP A 133 13.38 3.94 8.20
C ASP A 133 14.68 4.62 8.68
N VAL A 134 15.03 4.39 9.95
CA VAL A 134 16.11 5.09 10.66
C VAL A 134 17.32 4.17 10.81
N GLU A 135 18.15 4.14 9.77
CA GLU A 135 19.41 3.37 9.70
C GLU A 135 20.56 4.19 9.11
N VAL A 136 21.77 3.61 9.10
CA VAL A 136 22.97 4.19 8.49
C VAL A 136 23.40 3.29 7.34
N LEU A 137 23.10 3.72 6.12
CA LEU A 137 23.32 2.98 4.88
C LEU A 137 23.93 3.89 3.80
N ASP A 138 24.58 3.25 2.83
CA ASP A 138 25.23 3.86 1.67
C ASP A 138 26.19 5.03 2.05
N ASP A 139 25.95 6.26 1.57
CA ASP A 139 26.81 7.42 1.84
C ASP A 139 26.51 8.13 3.16
N SER A 140 25.44 7.74 3.88
CA SER A 140 25.08 8.35 5.16
C SER A 140 26.06 7.96 6.27
N THR A 141 26.46 8.93 7.08
CA THR A 141 27.45 8.77 8.15
C THR A 141 26.87 8.81 9.56
N ARG A 142 25.58 9.17 9.71
CA ARG A 142 24.93 9.33 11.02
C ARG A 142 23.60 8.60 11.11
N LEU A 143 23.31 8.08 12.31
CA LEU A 143 21.94 7.73 12.68
C LEU A 143 21.18 9.01 13.06
N TRP A 144 19.95 9.16 12.60
CA TRP A 144 19.10 10.27 13.05
C TRP A 144 18.73 10.09 14.52
N ASN A 145 18.76 11.19 15.27
CA ASN A 145 18.45 11.18 16.70
C ASN A 145 16.98 11.50 16.97
N ASP A 146 16.54 11.42 18.24
CA ASP A 146 15.16 11.67 18.65
C ASP A 146 14.61 13.06 18.24
N ALA A 147 15.44 14.10 18.17
CA ALA A 147 15.02 15.40 17.70
C ALA A 147 14.81 15.43 16.17
N ASP A 148 15.64 14.73 15.41
CA ASP A 148 15.51 14.59 13.96
C ASP A 148 14.24 13.79 13.61
N VAL A 149 14.11 12.59 14.19
CA VAL A 149 13.02 11.65 13.95
C VAL A 149 11.66 12.26 14.35
N SER A 150 11.57 12.89 15.53
CA SER A 150 10.35 13.59 15.94
C SER A 150 10.04 14.83 15.08
N THR A 151 11.05 15.52 14.53
CA THR A 151 10.83 16.62 13.57
C THR A 151 10.20 16.11 12.28
N TRP A 152 10.67 14.98 11.76
CA TRP A 152 10.11 14.35 10.56
C TRP A 152 8.64 13.94 10.77
N PHE A 153 8.33 13.19 11.84
CA PHE A 153 6.93 12.74 12.10
C PHE A 153 5.96 13.91 12.31
N ASN A 154 6.41 14.95 13.02
CA ASN A 154 5.59 16.16 13.19
C ASN A 154 5.42 16.92 11.87
N ARG A 155 6.44 16.97 11.00
CA ARG A 155 6.30 17.58 9.66
C ARG A 155 5.35 16.80 8.76
N VAL A 156 5.43 15.47 8.73
CA VAL A 156 4.44 14.65 8.00
C VAL A 156 3.03 14.94 8.52
N ARG A 157 2.83 15.07 9.84
CA ARG A 157 1.54 15.47 10.44
C ARG A 157 1.05 16.84 9.95
N GLU A 158 1.93 17.84 9.90
CA GLU A 158 1.60 19.16 9.34
C GLU A 158 1.14 19.07 7.87
N ARG A 159 1.71 18.14 7.10
CA ARG A 159 1.47 17.99 5.66
C ARG A 159 0.21 17.18 5.32
N VAL A 160 -0.06 16.07 6.03
CA VAL A 160 -1.16 15.13 5.70
C VAL A 160 -2.28 15.05 6.75
N GLY A 161 -2.14 15.74 7.89
CA GLY A 161 -3.09 15.66 8.99
C GLY A 161 -2.88 14.42 9.87
N ALA A 162 -3.96 13.76 10.30
CA ALA A 162 -3.87 12.52 11.07
C ALA A 162 -3.52 11.34 10.14
N TYR A 163 -2.58 10.49 10.56
CA TYR A 163 -2.07 9.34 9.79
C TYR A 163 -1.51 8.28 10.74
N VAL A 164 -1.02 7.15 10.19
CA VAL A 164 -0.39 6.06 10.94
C VAL A 164 1.15 6.16 10.84
N PRO A 165 1.85 6.82 11.79
CA PRO A 165 3.31 6.88 11.80
C PRO A 165 3.94 5.56 12.29
N TRP A 166 4.82 4.96 11.50
CA TRP A 166 5.71 3.89 11.97
C TRP A 166 7.16 4.38 12.05
N PHE A 167 7.86 4.00 13.11
CA PHE A 167 9.28 4.30 13.35
C PHE A 167 10.07 3.00 13.25
N TYR A 168 10.77 2.79 12.14
CA TYR A 168 11.63 1.64 11.97
C TYR A 168 13.04 1.92 12.46
N ILE A 169 13.57 0.98 13.27
CA ILE A 169 14.92 1.04 13.81
C ILE A 169 15.36 -0.34 14.32
N SER A 170 16.64 -0.68 14.19
CA SER A 170 17.20 -1.87 14.85
C SER A 170 17.12 -1.78 16.38
N THR A 171 16.78 -2.88 17.04
CA THR A 171 16.70 -2.92 18.52
C THR A 171 18.03 -2.58 19.20
N GLY A 172 19.17 -2.79 18.53
CA GLY A 172 20.49 -2.34 19.01
C GLY A 172 20.60 -0.81 19.07
N ALA A 173 20.25 -0.12 17.97
CA ALA A 173 20.23 1.34 17.90
C ALA A 173 19.15 1.94 18.83
N LEU A 174 17.94 1.37 18.86
CA LEU A 174 16.86 1.77 19.76
C LEU A 174 17.34 1.84 21.21
N ARG A 175 17.98 0.78 21.72
CA ARG A 175 18.43 0.69 23.13
C ARG A 175 19.50 1.72 23.51
N SER A 176 20.23 2.24 22.52
CA SER A 176 21.37 3.16 22.71
C SER A 176 21.00 4.62 23.02
N ALA A 177 19.74 5.03 22.75
CA ALA A 177 19.30 6.42 22.88
C ALA A 177 18.01 6.56 23.72
N ASP A 178 17.65 7.81 24.03
CA ASP A 178 16.29 8.18 24.45
C ASP A 178 15.45 8.51 23.20
N TRP A 179 14.14 8.25 23.27
CA TRP A 179 13.19 8.47 22.16
C TRP A 179 11.93 9.20 22.62
N SER A 180 12.03 10.01 23.69
CA SER A 180 10.87 10.63 24.34
C SER A 180 10.09 11.58 23.42
N ARG A 181 10.74 12.30 22.49
CA ARG A 181 10.06 13.17 21.52
C ARG A 181 9.39 12.38 20.42
N THR A 182 10.02 11.28 19.98
CA THR A 182 9.48 10.37 18.96
C THR A 182 8.23 9.65 19.50
N ILE A 183 8.27 9.20 20.76
CA ILE A 183 7.09 8.68 21.48
C ILE A 183 6.01 9.77 21.60
N ALA A 184 6.37 11.01 21.98
CA ALA A 184 5.43 12.12 22.08
C ALA A 184 4.83 12.55 20.72
N SER A 185 5.52 12.30 19.60
CA SER A 185 4.94 12.45 18.26
C SER A 185 3.84 11.42 17.97
N GLY A 186 3.74 10.34 18.77
CA GLY A 186 2.78 9.26 18.56
C GLY A 186 3.23 8.22 17.52
N ALA A 187 4.52 8.20 17.17
CA ALA A 187 5.10 7.19 16.30
C ALA A 187 4.99 5.78 16.91
N ARG A 188 4.62 4.80 16.09
CA ARG A 188 4.45 3.40 16.46
C ARG A 188 5.73 2.64 16.10
N LEU A 189 6.37 1.95 17.05
CA LEU A 189 7.66 1.30 16.79
C LEU A 189 7.50 0.08 15.85
N TRP A 190 8.31 0.04 14.81
CA TRP A 190 8.59 -1.10 13.95
C TRP A 190 10.02 -1.57 14.27
N ALA A 191 10.18 -2.56 15.14
CA ALA A 191 11.51 -2.92 15.65
C ALA A 191 12.18 -3.98 14.75
N ALA A 192 13.45 -3.82 14.38
CA ALA A 192 14.21 -4.90 13.73
C ALA A 192 15.03 -5.72 14.74
N SER A 193 14.82 -7.04 14.75
CA SER A 193 15.60 -8.00 15.56
C SER A 193 15.36 -9.43 15.09
N TRP A 194 16.38 -10.09 14.53
CA TRP A 194 16.15 -11.31 13.74
C TRP A 194 16.43 -12.64 14.46
N GLY A 195 16.92 -12.62 15.70
CA GLY A 195 17.31 -13.85 16.42
C GLY A 195 18.35 -14.67 15.65
N ALA A 196 18.00 -15.89 15.23
CA ALA A 196 18.84 -16.75 14.39
C ALA A 196 18.90 -16.30 12.90
N ASN A 197 17.96 -15.46 12.47
CA ASN A 197 17.77 -14.98 11.10
C ASN A 197 17.71 -16.12 10.07
N ASP A 198 16.71 -16.98 10.22
CA ASP A 198 16.48 -18.23 9.45
C ASP A 198 15.04 -18.34 8.89
N GLY A 199 14.23 -17.28 8.98
CA GLY A 199 12.82 -17.27 8.59
C GLY A 199 11.83 -17.62 9.71
N ASN A 200 12.28 -18.14 10.85
CA ASN A 200 11.40 -18.46 11.98
C ASN A 200 11.21 -17.26 12.91
N TYR A 201 10.01 -17.13 13.51
CA TYR A 201 9.76 -16.08 14.50
C TYR A 201 10.55 -16.34 15.80
N PRO A 202 11.46 -15.45 16.22
CA PRO A 202 12.32 -15.66 17.38
C PRO A 202 11.66 -15.29 18.73
N GLY A 203 10.40 -14.84 18.70
CA GLY A 203 9.73 -14.21 19.84
C GLY A 203 9.79 -12.67 19.80
N PRO A 204 9.17 -11.98 20.75
CA PRO A 204 9.06 -10.52 20.75
C PRO A 204 10.42 -9.82 20.89
N PRO A 205 10.59 -8.62 20.30
CA PRO A 205 11.84 -7.88 20.33
C PRO A 205 12.09 -7.27 21.71
N ASP A 206 13.34 -7.36 22.20
CA ASP A 206 13.75 -6.65 23.42
C ASP A 206 13.94 -5.14 23.15
N LEU A 207 13.04 -4.33 23.70
CA LEU A 207 13.05 -2.87 23.55
C LEU A 207 13.97 -2.17 24.58
N GLY A 208 14.54 -2.89 25.55
CA GLY A 208 15.36 -2.34 26.63
C GLY A 208 14.72 -1.20 27.43
N GLY A 209 13.39 -1.14 27.46
CA GLY A 209 12.63 -0.06 28.10
C GLY A 209 12.70 1.31 27.40
N ARG A 210 13.22 1.40 26.16
CA ARG A 210 13.33 2.65 25.40
C ARG A 210 12.08 3.05 24.62
N TYR A 211 11.15 2.13 24.46
CA TYR A 211 9.84 2.36 23.84
C TYR A 211 8.75 1.61 24.62
N PRO A 212 7.52 2.14 24.74
CA PRO A 212 6.47 1.55 25.57
C PRO A 212 5.94 0.20 25.04
N ASP A 213 5.84 0.04 23.73
CA ASP A 213 5.38 -1.18 23.05
C ASP A 213 5.87 -1.19 21.59
N TRP A 214 5.81 -2.33 20.91
CA TRP A 214 6.05 -2.46 19.47
C TRP A 214 4.74 -2.67 18.72
N ALA A 215 4.59 -1.95 17.61
CA ALA A 215 3.47 -2.10 16.69
C ALA A 215 3.79 -3.08 15.57
N ALA A 216 5.04 -3.12 15.11
CA ALA A 216 5.54 -4.12 14.19
C ALA A 216 6.93 -4.62 14.60
N HIS A 217 7.31 -5.79 14.09
CA HIS A 217 8.59 -6.44 14.34
C HIS A 217 9.07 -7.10 13.05
N GLN A 218 10.12 -6.54 12.45
CA GLN A 218 10.86 -7.20 11.37
C GLN A 218 11.74 -8.28 12.01
N TYR A 219 11.35 -9.54 11.82
CA TYR A 219 11.84 -10.67 12.61
C TYR A 219 12.77 -11.61 11.85
N SER A 220 12.93 -11.41 10.54
CA SER A 220 13.90 -12.13 9.70
C SER A 220 14.16 -11.32 8.43
N SER A 221 15.40 -11.36 7.92
CA SER A 221 15.78 -10.89 6.58
C SER A 221 16.15 -12.04 5.62
N LYS A 222 15.75 -13.27 5.98
CA LYS A 222 15.93 -14.49 5.17
C LYS A 222 14.64 -15.27 4.96
N GLY A 223 13.53 -14.57 4.84
CA GLY A 223 12.23 -15.18 4.58
C GLY A 223 12.08 -15.75 3.18
N SER A 224 10.95 -16.42 2.98
CA SER A 224 10.42 -16.77 1.66
C SER A 224 8.90 -16.67 1.69
N VAL A 225 8.33 -15.89 0.77
CA VAL A 225 6.88 -15.67 0.61
C VAL A 225 6.58 -15.63 -0.89
N ALA A 226 5.49 -16.27 -1.33
CA ALA A 226 5.07 -16.32 -2.74
C ALA A 226 6.13 -16.84 -3.75
N GLY A 227 7.20 -17.50 -3.26
CA GLY A 227 8.33 -17.95 -4.06
C GLY A 227 9.48 -16.94 -4.22
N THR A 228 9.36 -15.74 -3.64
CA THR A 228 10.45 -14.76 -3.53
C THR A 228 11.29 -15.04 -2.29
N SER A 229 12.61 -15.07 -2.45
CA SER A 229 13.59 -15.21 -1.35
C SER A 229 14.96 -14.63 -1.77
N PRO A 230 15.71 -13.95 -0.89
CA PRO A 230 15.28 -13.54 0.45
C PRO A 230 14.21 -12.45 0.39
N ILE A 231 13.36 -12.41 1.42
CA ILE A 231 12.44 -11.31 1.68
C ILE A 231 12.38 -11.09 3.20
N ASP A 232 12.23 -9.83 3.60
CA ASP A 232 12.13 -9.45 5.00
C ASP A 232 10.73 -9.79 5.51
N LEU A 233 10.65 -10.35 6.72
CA LEU A 233 9.41 -10.85 7.31
C LEU A 233 9.02 -10.02 8.53
N ASP A 234 7.75 -9.62 8.56
CA ASP A 234 7.18 -8.81 9.61
C ASP A 234 6.00 -9.49 10.32
N LEU A 235 5.88 -9.19 11.62
CA LEU A 235 4.62 -9.31 12.35
C LEU A 235 4.18 -7.93 12.82
N ALA A 236 2.92 -7.58 12.59
CA ALA A 236 2.32 -6.36 13.10
C ALA A 236 1.12 -6.64 14.00
N ARG A 237 0.98 -5.86 15.08
CA ARG A 237 -0.19 -5.92 15.95
C ARG A 237 -1.46 -5.55 15.16
N PRO A 238 -2.63 -6.13 15.45
CA PRO A 238 -3.88 -5.75 14.79
C PRO A 238 -4.25 -4.26 14.91
N TRP A 239 -3.74 -3.56 15.93
CA TRP A 239 -3.91 -2.12 16.13
C TRP A 239 -2.83 -1.26 15.45
N ALA A 240 -1.80 -1.87 14.87
CA ALA A 240 -0.70 -1.13 14.23
C ALA A 240 -1.15 -0.33 13.01
N PHE A 241 -2.24 -0.76 12.36
CA PHE A 241 -2.97 -0.08 11.30
C PHE A 241 -4.28 0.50 11.82
N ASP A 242 -4.72 1.64 11.26
CA ASP A 242 -6.03 2.21 11.56
C ASP A 242 -7.14 1.67 10.61
N VAL A 243 -6.76 0.98 9.53
CA VAL A 243 -7.68 0.24 8.64
C VAL A 243 -7.92 -1.19 9.13
N SER A 244 -9.19 -1.50 9.43
CA SER A 244 -9.62 -2.81 9.92
C SER A 244 -9.71 -3.89 8.84
N GLY A 245 -9.50 -3.58 7.56
CA GLY A 245 -9.56 -4.54 6.45
C GLY A 245 -8.69 -4.17 5.24
N PRO A 246 -8.77 -4.98 4.17
CA PRO A 246 -8.21 -4.67 2.85
C PRO A 246 -8.51 -3.24 2.39
N THR A 247 -7.53 -2.60 1.77
CA THR A 247 -7.76 -1.36 1.04
C THR A 247 -8.07 -1.70 -0.41
N ASP A 248 -9.32 -1.47 -0.82
CA ASP A 248 -9.80 -1.69 -2.19
C ASP A 248 -8.91 -1.00 -3.25
N PRO A 249 -8.96 -1.40 -4.55
CA PRO A 249 -8.44 -0.55 -5.63
C PRO A 249 -9.07 0.86 -5.59
N PRO A 250 -8.44 1.88 -6.21
CA PRO A 250 -8.87 3.27 -6.06
C PRO A 250 -10.36 3.50 -6.41
N PRO A 251 -11.09 4.37 -5.68
CA PRO A 251 -12.47 4.72 -5.99
C PRO A 251 -12.54 5.70 -7.19
N GLY A 252 -12.13 5.20 -8.35
CA GLY A 252 -12.13 5.89 -9.63
C GLY A 252 -11.64 4.95 -10.72
N GLY A 253 -12.51 4.67 -11.71
CA GLY A 253 -12.18 3.79 -12.81
C GLY A 253 -10.92 4.23 -13.55
N LEU A 254 -10.14 3.27 -14.06
CA LEU A 254 -8.92 3.55 -14.80
C LEU A 254 -9.17 4.57 -15.93
N PRO A 255 -8.25 5.52 -16.20
CA PRO A 255 -8.43 6.47 -17.29
C PRO A 255 -8.65 5.72 -18.62
N LYS A 256 -9.60 6.16 -19.45
CA LYS A 256 -9.84 5.55 -20.77
C LYS A 256 -8.62 5.78 -21.67
N THR A 257 -8.23 4.79 -22.46
CA THR A 257 -6.99 4.86 -23.27
C THR A 257 -7.19 5.63 -24.58
N SER A 258 -6.17 6.37 -25.02
CA SER A 258 -6.12 7.03 -26.34
C SER A 258 -5.93 6.03 -27.50
N THR A 259 -5.57 4.77 -27.21
CA THR A 259 -5.40 3.70 -28.19
C THR A 259 -6.66 3.43 -29.02
N GLU A 260 -7.84 3.81 -28.53
CA GLU A 260 -9.09 3.81 -29.31
C GLU A 260 -9.08 4.79 -30.50
N GLN A 261 -8.37 5.91 -30.36
CA GLN A 261 -8.26 6.96 -31.37
C GLN A 261 -6.97 6.83 -32.18
N ASP A 262 -5.81 6.72 -31.53
CA ASP A 262 -4.50 6.68 -32.20
C ASP A 262 -4.14 5.28 -32.75
N GLY A 263 -4.63 4.20 -32.11
CA GLY A 263 -4.29 2.81 -32.46
C GLY A 263 -2.89 2.36 -31.99
N VAL A 264 -2.26 3.11 -31.09
CA VAL A 264 -0.93 2.84 -30.53
C VAL A 264 -1.09 2.30 -29.09
N PRO A 265 -0.71 1.04 -28.81
CA PRO A 265 -0.66 0.51 -27.46
C PRO A 265 0.18 1.38 -26.52
N GLY A 266 -0.43 1.80 -25.41
CA GLY A 266 0.26 2.54 -24.34
C GLY A 266 -0.07 2.00 -22.95
N PRO A 267 0.61 2.48 -21.89
CA PRO A 267 0.46 1.94 -20.53
C PRO A 267 -0.99 1.93 -20.02
N ILE A 268 -1.78 2.95 -20.36
CA ILE A 268 -3.20 3.03 -19.97
C ILE A 268 -4.03 1.87 -20.60
N MET A 269 -3.77 1.52 -21.86
CA MET A 269 -4.45 0.39 -22.52
C MET A 269 -4.13 -0.93 -21.80
N TRP A 270 -2.88 -1.12 -21.41
CA TRP A 270 -2.45 -2.30 -20.67
C TRP A 270 -2.96 -2.33 -19.23
N LYS A 271 -3.00 -1.21 -18.50
CA LYS A 271 -3.66 -1.12 -17.18
C LYS A 271 -5.13 -1.56 -17.28
N ARG A 272 -5.87 -1.04 -18.26
CA ARG A 272 -7.28 -1.43 -18.48
C ARG A 272 -7.42 -2.89 -18.88
N THR A 273 -6.51 -3.41 -19.69
CA THR A 273 -6.44 -4.83 -20.05
C THR A 273 -6.18 -5.71 -18.81
N GLN A 274 -5.21 -5.35 -17.97
CA GLN A 274 -4.89 -6.04 -16.72
C GLN A 274 -6.08 -6.04 -15.75
N ASN A 275 -6.78 -4.90 -15.59
CA ASN A 275 -7.96 -4.82 -14.73
C ASN A 275 -9.12 -5.69 -15.25
N TRP A 276 -9.40 -5.65 -16.56
CA TRP A 276 -10.38 -6.55 -17.19
C TRP A 276 -10.01 -8.03 -16.99
N LEU A 277 -8.75 -8.41 -17.21
CA LEU A 277 -8.28 -9.79 -17.04
C LEU A 277 -8.31 -10.21 -15.56
N ARG A 278 -8.16 -9.28 -14.60
CA ARG A 278 -8.35 -9.53 -13.17
C ARG A 278 -9.82 -9.86 -12.89
N ILE A 279 -10.74 -9.05 -13.41
CA ILE A 279 -12.19 -9.21 -13.24
C ILE A 279 -12.71 -10.53 -13.87
N GLN A 280 -12.24 -10.90 -15.07
CA GLN A 280 -12.84 -12.02 -15.83
C GLN A 280 -11.98 -13.28 -16.01
N SER A 281 -10.68 -13.22 -15.75
CA SER A 281 -9.72 -14.22 -16.29
C SER A 281 -8.69 -14.73 -15.28
N GLY A 282 -8.86 -14.35 -14.00
CA GLY A 282 -7.92 -14.73 -12.93
C GLY A 282 -6.51 -14.19 -13.18
N TYR A 283 -6.40 -12.95 -13.66
CA TYR A 283 -5.11 -12.24 -13.63
C TYR A 283 -4.80 -11.79 -12.20
N THR A 284 -3.62 -12.17 -11.74
CA THR A 284 -3.13 -12.00 -10.36
C THR A 284 -1.94 -11.03 -10.28
N GLY A 285 -1.44 -10.55 -11.42
CA GLY A 285 -0.32 -9.61 -11.48
C GLY A 285 -0.73 -8.15 -11.27
N PRO A 286 0.25 -7.23 -11.29
CA PRO A 286 0.03 -5.79 -11.08
C PRO A 286 -0.78 -5.13 -12.20
N ILE A 287 -1.45 -4.02 -11.89
CA ILE A 287 -2.13 -3.16 -12.87
C ILE A 287 -1.21 -1.98 -13.20
N ASP A 288 -0.03 -2.29 -13.73
CA ASP A 288 1.09 -1.38 -13.95
C ASP A 288 1.15 -0.79 -15.38
N GLY A 289 0.46 -1.40 -16.35
CA GLY A 289 0.53 -1.02 -17.76
C GLY A 289 1.67 -1.66 -18.53
N ILE A 290 2.36 -2.64 -17.94
CA ILE A 290 3.49 -3.37 -18.50
C ILE A 290 3.09 -4.85 -18.65
N PRO A 291 2.77 -5.32 -19.85
CA PRO A 291 2.29 -6.69 -20.03
C PRO A 291 3.45 -7.71 -19.94
N GLY A 292 3.49 -8.46 -18.84
CA GLY A 292 4.39 -9.61 -18.65
C GLY A 292 3.74 -10.96 -18.97
N PRO A 293 4.46 -12.08 -18.78
CA PRO A 293 3.95 -13.44 -19.05
C PRO A 293 2.61 -13.74 -18.34
N ASN A 294 2.44 -13.29 -17.09
CA ASN A 294 1.17 -13.46 -16.36
C ASN A 294 0.00 -12.71 -17.03
N THR A 295 0.25 -11.53 -17.63
CA THR A 295 -0.75 -10.75 -18.35
C THR A 295 -1.19 -11.50 -19.61
N TYR A 296 -0.22 -12.02 -20.37
CA TYR A 296 -0.50 -12.80 -21.57
C TYR A 296 -1.12 -14.17 -21.28
N ALA A 297 -0.74 -14.85 -20.20
CA ALA A 297 -1.36 -16.11 -19.79
C ALA A 297 -2.83 -15.92 -19.37
N ALA A 298 -3.15 -14.82 -18.70
CA ALA A 298 -4.55 -14.46 -18.41
C ALA A 298 -5.32 -14.06 -19.67
N LEU A 299 -4.68 -13.35 -20.60
CA LEU A 299 -5.25 -13.04 -21.93
C LEU A 299 -5.55 -14.31 -22.72
N GLN A 300 -4.60 -15.25 -22.80
CA GLN A 300 -4.76 -16.56 -23.45
C GLN A 300 -5.91 -17.37 -22.82
N ARG A 301 -6.03 -17.39 -21.49
CA ARG A 301 -7.18 -17.98 -20.79
C ARG A 301 -8.51 -17.37 -21.24
N ASN A 302 -8.61 -16.04 -21.30
CA ASN A 302 -9.80 -15.37 -21.78
C ASN A 302 -10.11 -15.69 -23.25
N MET A 303 -9.08 -15.64 -24.10
CA MET A 303 -9.18 -15.92 -25.52
C MET A 303 -9.60 -17.38 -25.79
N ALA A 304 -9.15 -18.33 -24.96
CA ALA A 304 -9.54 -19.73 -25.06
C ALA A 304 -11.02 -19.93 -24.71
N GLY A 305 -11.48 -19.33 -23.60
CA GLY A 305 -12.86 -19.45 -23.15
C GLY A 305 -13.89 -18.76 -24.06
N ASN A 306 -13.52 -17.68 -24.76
CA ASN A 306 -14.48 -16.78 -25.39
C ASN A 306 -14.25 -16.51 -26.89
N TRP A 307 -13.02 -16.66 -27.41
CA TRP A 307 -12.62 -16.11 -28.71
C TRP A 307 -11.94 -17.12 -29.64
N GLY A 308 -12.07 -18.42 -29.35
CA GLY A 308 -11.60 -19.50 -30.20
C GLY A 308 -10.08 -19.58 -30.31
N TYR A 309 -9.36 -19.28 -29.22
CA TYR A 309 -7.94 -19.59 -29.11
C TYR A 309 -7.74 -21.05 -28.72
N THR A 310 -6.89 -21.75 -29.47
CA THR A 310 -6.58 -23.17 -29.27
C THR A 310 -5.08 -23.40 -29.05
N GLY A 311 -4.34 -22.33 -28.72
CA GLY A 311 -2.92 -22.41 -28.40
C GLY A 311 -2.64 -22.69 -26.92
N PRO A 312 -1.37 -22.85 -26.54
CA PRO A 312 -0.95 -23.00 -25.15
C PRO A 312 -1.27 -21.76 -24.30
N ILE A 313 -1.41 -21.97 -22.99
CA ILE A 313 -1.47 -20.88 -22.00
C ILE A 313 -0.08 -20.80 -21.37
N ASP A 314 0.85 -20.15 -22.06
CA ASP A 314 2.28 -20.10 -21.75
C ASP A 314 2.78 -18.69 -21.36
N GLY A 315 1.98 -17.65 -21.60
CA GLY A 315 2.39 -16.26 -21.43
C GLY A 315 3.17 -15.68 -22.62
N GLU A 316 3.30 -16.40 -23.73
CA GLU A 316 4.01 -15.97 -24.93
C GLU A 316 3.01 -15.72 -26.09
N PRO A 317 2.66 -14.46 -26.39
CA PRO A 317 1.57 -14.15 -27.31
C PRO A 317 1.97 -14.31 -28.79
N GLY A 318 1.76 -15.51 -29.34
CA GLY A 318 1.91 -15.80 -30.77
C GLY A 318 0.72 -15.37 -31.67
N PRO A 319 0.79 -15.58 -32.99
CA PRO A 319 -0.24 -15.18 -33.95
C PRO A 319 -1.65 -15.71 -33.65
N MET A 320 -1.77 -16.89 -33.05
CA MET A 320 -3.06 -17.43 -32.60
C MET A 320 -3.70 -16.57 -31.50
N THR A 321 -2.89 -16.05 -30.56
CA THR A 321 -3.36 -15.20 -29.46
C THR A 321 -3.92 -13.90 -30.04
N TRP A 322 -3.18 -13.28 -30.95
CA TRP A 322 -3.59 -12.07 -31.65
C TRP A 322 -4.79 -12.26 -32.58
N SER A 323 -4.91 -13.42 -33.24
CA SER A 323 -6.11 -13.76 -34.02
C SER A 323 -7.36 -13.79 -33.17
N ALA A 324 -7.27 -14.31 -31.94
CA ALA A 324 -8.39 -14.30 -31.00
C ALA A 324 -8.71 -12.87 -30.50
N VAL A 325 -7.69 -12.06 -30.20
CA VAL A 325 -7.86 -10.63 -29.86
C VAL A 325 -8.49 -9.85 -31.02
N GLN A 326 -8.15 -10.15 -32.29
CA GLN A 326 -8.80 -9.55 -33.45
C GLN A 326 -10.29 -9.95 -33.57
N ARG A 327 -10.69 -11.16 -33.17
CA ARG A 327 -12.11 -11.57 -33.14
C ARG A 327 -12.89 -10.83 -32.06
N LEU A 328 -12.28 -10.63 -30.88
CA LEU A 328 -12.81 -9.72 -29.85
C LEU A 328 -12.95 -8.30 -30.42
N ALA A 329 -11.88 -7.74 -30.98
CA ALA A 329 -11.88 -6.40 -31.58
C ALA A 329 -12.93 -6.25 -32.68
N ALA A 330 -13.22 -7.30 -33.45
CA ALA A 330 -14.23 -7.28 -34.52
C ALA A 330 -15.65 -7.07 -33.98
N ARG A 331 -15.96 -7.59 -32.78
CA ARG A 331 -17.23 -7.30 -32.08
C ARG A 331 -17.35 -5.84 -31.64
N HIS A 332 -16.24 -5.11 -31.62
CA HIS A 332 -16.13 -3.69 -31.29
C HIS A 332 -15.71 -2.83 -32.50
N GLY A 333 -16.04 -3.28 -33.71
CA GLY A 333 -15.92 -2.48 -34.93
C GLY A 333 -14.51 -2.42 -35.54
N TYR A 334 -13.68 -3.43 -35.31
CA TYR A 334 -12.59 -3.77 -36.22
C TYR A 334 -13.13 -4.51 -37.44
N THR A 335 -12.71 -4.12 -38.64
CA THR A 335 -13.17 -4.68 -39.92
C THR A 335 -12.03 -5.24 -40.78
N GLY A 336 -10.83 -5.34 -40.21
CA GLY A 336 -9.66 -5.91 -40.90
C GLY A 336 -9.63 -7.45 -40.86
N PRO A 337 -8.59 -8.05 -41.47
CA PRO A 337 -8.41 -9.50 -41.46
C PRO A 337 -8.19 -10.06 -40.06
N ILE A 338 -8.52 -11.34 -39.86
CA ILE A 338 -8.15 -12.11 -38.66
C ILE A 338 -6.91 -12.93 -39.00
N ASP A 339 -5.74 -12.30 -38.94
CA ASP A 339 -4.46 -12.82 -39.44
C ASP A 339 -3.38 -13.04 -38.36
N GLY A 340 -3.65 -12.62 -37.12
CA GLY A 340 -2.70 -12.68 -36.02
C GLY A 340 -1.69 -11.54 -35.99
N VAL A 341 -1.86 -10.49 -36.81
CA VAL A 341 -0.96 -9.34 -36.90
C VAL A 341 -1.69 -8.09 -36.39
N MET A 342 -1.36 -7.67 -35.17
CA MET A 342 -2.02 -6.52 -34.53
C MET A 342 -1.56 -5.18 -35.12
N GLY A 343 -2.28 -4.67 -36.12
CA GLY A 343 -2.13 -3.30 -36.63
C GLY A 343 -2.96 -2.27 -35.84
N PRO A 344 -2.80 -0.96 -36.14
CA PRO A 344 -3.49 0.10 -35.40
C PRO A 344 -5.01 -0.04 -35.33
N ASN A 345 -5.65 -0.51 -36.40
CA ASN A 345 -7.11 -0.73 -36.40
C ASN A 345 -7.53 -1.90 -35.50
N SER A 346 -6.69 -2.94 -35.36
CA SER A 346 -6.92 -4.04 -34.42
C SER A 346 -6.88 -3.52 -32.98
N TRP A 347 -5.89 -2.66 -32.67
CA TRP A 347 -5.75 -2.02 -31.38
C TRP A 347 -6.87 -1.03 -31.06
N ARG A 348 -7.36 -0.25 -32.03
CA ARG A 348 -8.55 0.60 -31.85
C ARG A 348 -9.78 -0.22 -31.46
N GLY A 349 -10.05 -1.32 -32.18
CA GLY A 349 -11.18 -2.20 -31.89
C GLY A 349 -11.08 -2.86 -30.52
N PHE A 350 -9.89 -3.37 -30.14
CA PHE A 350 -9.65 -3.90 -28.80
C PHE A 350 -9.79 -2.82 -27.71
N SER A 351 -9.34 -1.59 -27.99
CA SER A 351 -9.40 -0.47 -27.04
C SER A 351 -10.83 -0.01 -26.77
N ARG A 352 -11.73 -0.02 -27.78
CA ARG A 352 -13.16 0.21 -27.55
C ARG A 352 -13.79 -0.80 -26.59
N PHE A 353 -13.32 -2.05 -26.64
CA PHE A 353 -13.76 -3.06 -25.68
C PHE A 353 -13.22 -2.75 -24.28
N ILE A 354 -11.90 -2.60 -24.10
CA ILE A 354 -11.35 -2.35 -22.77
C ILE A 354 -11.71 -0.98 -22.19
N ASN A 355 -12.15 0.00 -23.00
CA ASN A 355 -12.65 1.31 -22.54
C ASN A 355 -14.05 1.26 -21.93
N ALA A 356 -14.82 0.16 -22.07
CA ALA A 356 -16.13 0.05 -21.45
C ALA A 356 -16.07 0.16 -19.91
N ASP A 357 -17.08 0.82 -19.32
CA ASP A 357 -17.19 1.05 -17.87
C ASP A 357 -17.36 -0.24 -17.05
N ALA A 358 -17.66 -1.36 -17.69
CA ALA A 358 -17.71 -2.69 -17.07
C ALA A 358 -16.33 -3.19 -16.58
N TRP A 359 -15.23 -2.52 -16.96
CA TRP A 359 -13.85 -2.88 -16.62
C TRP A 359 -13.14 -1.83 -15.75
N ASP A 360 -13.92 -0.96 -15.11
CA ASP A 360 -13.42 0.06 -14.18
C ASP A 360 -13.21 -0.55 -12.77
#